data_AF-A0A836VCS3-F1
#
_entry.id   AF-A0A836VCS3-F1
#
_cell.length_a   1.000
_cell.length_b   1.000
_cell.length_c   1.000
_cell.angle_alpha   90.00
_cell.angle_beta   90.00
_cell.angle_gamma   90.00
#
_symmetry.space_group_name_H-M   'P 1'
#
loop_
_entity.id
_entity.type
_entity.pdbx_description
1 polymer ?
#
loop_
_entity_poly.entity_id
_entity_poly.type
_entity_poly.pdbx_seq_one_letter_code
_entity_poly.pdbx_strand_id
1 'polypeptide(L)'
;MSAEETSLADQLRLTREQRGESVDYVHQLTGISEEVIRGLESGAEIVEPVYMRLAALTYARHLGLDVDRVAELYDAQSGVRRAEPL
;
A
#
# COMPACT_ATOMS: atom_id res chain seq x y z
N MET A 1 -13.71 22.73 -7.95
CA MET A 1 -13.75 21.26 -8.00
C MET A 1 -12.57 20.77 -7.19
N SER A 2 -12.80 20.36 -5.94
CA SER A 2 -11.78 19.72 -5.12
C SER A 2 -11.48 18.38 -5.78
N ALA A 3 -10.27 18.18 -6.30
CA ALA A 3 -9.84 16.85 -6.69
C ALA A 3 -9.94 15.98 -5.43
N GLU A 4 -10.85 15.01 -5.41
CA GLU A 4 -10.90 14.01 -4.35
C GLU A 4 -9.52 13.35 -4.30
N GLU A 5 -8.76 13.65 -3.25
CA GLU A 5 -7.49 12.97 -2.99
C GLU A 5 -7.82 11.48 -2.81
N THR A 6 -7.57 10.70 -3.86
CA THR A 6 -7.79 9.27 -3.84
C THR A 6 -6.92 8.67 -2.74
N SER A 7 -7.53 7.90 -1.84
CA SER A 7 -6.81 7.30 -0.71
C SER A 7 -5.69 6.38 -1.20
N LEU A 8 -4.63 6.18 -0.40
CA LEU A 8 -3.58 5.21 -0.73
C LEU A 8 -4.17 3.81 -1.00
N ALA A 9 -5.16 3.39 -0.20
CA ALA A 9 -5.86 2.13 -0.38
C ALA A 9 -6.54 2.02 -1.76
N ASP A 10 -7.24 3.08 -2.17
CA ASP A 10 -7.84 3.15 -3.51
C ASP A 10 -6.78 3.19 -4.61
N GLN A 11 -5.67 3.90 -4.42
CA GLN A 11 -4.60 3.96 -5.41
C GLN A 11 -4.00 2.58 -5.66
N LEU A 12 -3.71 1.81 -4.61
CA LEU A 12 -3.19 0.44 -4.72
C LEU A 12 -4.21 -0.47 -5.42
N ARG A 13 -5.46 -0.46 -4.95
CA ARG A 13 -6.54 -1.31 -5.48
C ARG A 13 -6.84 -1.01 -6.95
N LEU A 14 -7.07 0.25 -7.29
CA LEU A 14 -7.42 0.66 -8.65
C LEU A 14 -6.26 0.39 -9.62
N THR A 15 -5.02 0.58 -9.18
CA THR A 15 -3.85 0.27 -10.02
C THR A 15 -3.76 -1.22 -10.32
N ARG A 16 -3.97 -2.10 -9.31
CA ARG A 16 -4.04 -3.56 -9.54
C ARG A 16 -5.17 -3.92 -10.50
N GLU A 17 -6.36 -3.39 -10.27
CA GLU A 17 -7.55 -3.66 -11.09
C GLU A 17 -7.38 -3.20 -12.53
N GLN A 18 -6.79 -2.02 -12.76
CA GLN A 18 -6.49 -1.51 -14.11
C GLN A 18 -5.47 -2.38 -14.86
N ARG A 19 -4.57 -3.05 -14.14
CA ARG A 19 -3.63 -4.04 -14.69
C ARG A 19 -4.26 -5.41 -14.93
N GLY A 20 -5.51 -5.61 -14.50
CA GLY A 20 -6.21 -6.90 -14.60
C GLY A 20 -5.65 -7.99 -13.70
N GLU A 21 -4.90 -7.62 -12.67
CA GLU A 21 -4.24 -8.58 -11.77
C GLU A 21 -5.20 -9.01 -10.64
N SER A 22 -5.30 -10.30 -10.37
CA SER A 22 -6.03 -10.82 -9.21
C SER A 22 -5.17 -10.72 -7.94
N VAL A 23 -5.81 -10.73 -6.77
CA VAL A 23 -5.10 -10.74 -5.48
C VAL A 23 -4.23 -12.00 -5.33
N ASP A 24 -4.73 -13.18 -5.75
CA ASP A 24 -3.96 -14.43 -5.78
C ASP A 24 -2.72 -14.32 -6.68
N TYR A 25 -2.85 -13.71 -7.86
CA TYR A 25 -1.72 -13.51 -8.77
C TYR A 25 -0.63 -12.62 -8.14
N VAL A 26 -1.03 -11.52 -7.50
CA VAL A 26 -0.09 -10.64 -6.77
C VAL A 26 0.55 -11.39 -5.61
N HIS A 27 -0.22 -12.18 -4.86
CA HIS A 27 0.31 -13.02 -3.79
C HIS A 27 1.41 -13.97 -4.29
N GLN A 28 1.16 -14.68 -5.39
CA GLN A 28 2.12 -15.62 -5.98
C GLN A 28 3.42 -14.94 -6.45
N LEU A 29 3.34 -13.70 -6.96
CA LEU A 29 4.51 -12.97 -7.45
C LEU A 29 5.30 -12.26 -6.37
N THR A 30 4.62 -11.73 -5.35
CA THR A 30 5.24 -10.85 -4.34
C THR A 30 5.52 -11.56 -3.02
N GLY A 31 4.84 -12.67 -2.75
CA GLY A 31 4.85 -13.36 -1.46
C GLY A 31 4.06 -12.65 -0.36
N ILE A 32 3.44 -11.50 -0.62
CA ILE A 32 2.54 -10.84 0.34
C ILE A 32 1.28 -11.69 0.46
N SER A 33 0.84 -12.01 1.69
CA SER A 33 -0.40 -12.79 1.87
C SER A 33 -1.62 -12.06 1.30
N GLU A 34 -2.58 -12.81 0.78
CA GLU A 34 -3.82 -12.22 0.25
C GLU A 34 -4.55 -11.33 1.27
N GLU A 35 -4.53 -11.74 2.54
CA GLU A 35 -5.13 -10.98 3.63
C GLU A 35 -4.48 -9.61 3.79
N VAL A 36 -3.15 -9.54 3.75
CA VAL A 36 -2.41 -8.27 3.83
C VAL A 36 -2.67 -7.40 2.59
N ILE A 37 -2.74 -7.99 1.38
CA ILE A 37 -3.09 -7.25 0.16
C ILE A 37 -4.49 -6.62 0.30
N ARG A 38 -5.47 -7.39 0.77
CA ARG A 38 -6.84 -6.88 1.00
C ARG A 38 -6.89 -5.84 2.12
N GLY A 39 -6.07 -5.99 3.15
CA GLY A 39 -5.90 -4.98 4.19
C GLY A 39 -5.41 -3.65 3.64
N LEU A 40 -4.35 -3.69 2.82
CA LEU A 40 -3.84 -2.50 2.15
C LEU A 40 -4.89 -1.84 1.25
N GLU A 41 -5.65 -2.62 0.48
CA GLU A 41 -6.69 -2.13 -0.43
C GLU A 41 -7.96 -1.63 0.26
N SER A 42 -8.13 -1.92 1.56
CA SER A 42 -9.25 -1.44 2.39
C SER A 42 -8.83 -0.41 3.44
N GLY A 43 -7.53 -0.16 3.60
CA GLY A 43 -6.97 0.67 4.67
C GLY A 43 -7.02 0.00 6.06
N ALA A 44 -7.31 -1.30 6.13
CA ALA A 44 -7.33 -2.04 7.38
C ALA A 44 -5.91 -2.44 7.81
N GLU A 45 -5.58 -2.20 9.07
CA GLU A 45 -4.35 -2.68 9.69
C GLU A 45 -4.58 -4.10 10.24
N ILE A 46 -3.97 -5.10 9.61
CA ILE A 46 -4.24 -6.53 9.92
C ILE A 46 -3.03 -7.21 10.57
N VAL A 47 -1.84 -6.63 10.41
CA VAL A 47 -0.59 -7.01 11.10
C VAL A 47 0.13 -5.74 11.58
N GLU A 48 1.24 -5.87 12.29
CA GLU A 48 1.95 -4.74 12.87
C GLU A 48 2.35 -3.68 11.82
N PRO A 49 2.37 -2.37 12.18
CA PRO A 49 2.58 -1.27 11.23
C PRO A 49 3.85 -1.41 10.37
N VAL A 50 4.93 -1.92 10.96
CA VAL A 50 6.20 -2.11 10.25
C VAL A 50 6.07 -3.12 9.10
N TYR A 51 5.29 -4.18 9.30
CA TYR A 51 5.06 -5.20 8.27
C TYR A 51 4.03 -4.74 7.25
N MET A 52 2.98 -4.04 7.68
CA MET A 52 2.03 -3.40 6.76
C MET A 52 2.74 -2.40 5.84
N ARG A 53 3.65 -1.58 6.39
CA ARG A 53 4.48 -0.65 5.61
C ARG A 53 5.38 -1.39 4.62
N LEU A 54 6.08 -2.44 5.05
CA LEU A 54 6.92 -3.24 4.17
C LEU A 54 6.11 -3.86 3.01
N ALA A 55 4.92 -4.37 3.31
CA ALA A 55 4.00 -4.91 2.32
C ALA A 55 3.54 -3.82 1.34
N ALA A 56 3.17 -2.63 1.83
CA ALA A 56 2.76 -1.50 0.99
C ALA A 56 3.86 -1.11 -0.01
N LEU A 57 5.12 -1.02 0.42
CA LEU A 57 6.25 -0.68 -0.46
C LEU A 57 6.57 -1.79 -1.47
N THR A 58 6.48 -3.05 -1.03
CA THR A 58 6.67 -4.21 -1.91
C THR A 58 5.58 -4.27 -2.98
N TYR A 59 4.34 -4.00 -2.59
CA TYR A 59 3.20 -3.97 -3.49
C TYR A 59 3.29 -2.80 -4.47
N ALA A 60 3.65 -1.61 -4.00
CA ALA A 60 3.89 -0.44 -4.85
C ALA A 60 4.95 -0.70 -5.92
N ARG A 61 6.07 -1.35 -5.53
CA ARG A 61 7.13 -1.73 -6.48
C ARG A 61 6.60 -2.69 -7.55
N HIS A 62 5.80 -3.67 -7.16
CA HIS A 62 5.17 -4.62 -8.09
C HIS A 62 4.21 -3.91 -9.07
N LEU A 63 3.38 -3.00 -8.55
CA LEU A 63 2.43 -2.22 -9.36
C LEU A 63 3.10 -1.17 -10.26
N GLY A 64 4.39 -0.90 -10.08
CA GLY A 64 5.13 0.14 -10.80
C GLY A 64 4.80 1.55 -10.32
N LEU A 65 4.34 1.69 -9.08
CA LEU A 65 4.09 2.98 -8.44
C LEU A 65 5.40 3.57 -7.89
N ASP A 66 5.41 4.88 -7.69
CA ASP A 66 6.49 5.57 -6.98
C ASP A 66 6.50 5.13 -5.51
N VAL A 67 7.51 4.33 -5.15
CA VAL A 67 7.66 3.74 -3.81
C VAL A 67 7.90 4.81 -2.75
N ASP A 68 8.64 5.88 -3.07
CA ASP A 68 8.91 6.96 -2.12
C ASP A 68 7.62 7.74 -1.84
N ARG A 69 6.82 7.99 -2.89
CA ARG A 69 5.51 8.62 -2.72
C ARG A 69 4.54 7.77 -1.91
N VAL A 70 4.52 6.45 -2.13
CA VAL A 70 3.70 5.52 -1.33
C VAL A 70 4.16 5.50 0.13
N ALA A 71 5.47 5.53 0.38
CA ALA A 71 6.00 5.60 1.73
C ALA A 71 5.52 6.85 2.48
N GLU A 72 5.59 8.02 1.83
CA GLU A 72 5.10 9.28 2.41
C GLU A 72 3.61 9.24 2.74
N LEU A 73 2.79 8.71 1.82
CA LEU A 73 1.34 8.60 2.03
C LEU A 73 1.00 7.64 3.17
N TYR A 74 1.70 6.51 3.25
CA TYR A 74 1.52 5.53 4.32
C TYR A 74 1.93 6.11 5.68
N ASP A 75 3.09 6.76 5.75
CA ASP A 75 3.61 7.37 6.98
C ASP A 75 2.71 8.52 7.47
N ALA A 76 2.14 9.30 6.55
CA ALA A 76 1.17 10.35 6.86
C ALA A 76 -0.15 9.80 7.43
N GLN A 77 -0.64 8.65 6.93
CA GLN A 77 -1.88 8.02 7.40
C GLN A 77 -1.72 7.30 8.74
N SER A 78 -0.59 6.62 8.95
CA SER A 78 -0.32 5.83 10.16
C SER A 78 0.03 6.69 11.39
N GLY A 79 0.21 8.01 11.22
CA GLY A 79 0.60 8.90 12.32
C GLY A 79 2.02 8.66 12.83
N VAL A 80 2.80 7.81 12.17
CA VAL A 80 4.22 7.57 12.46
C VAL A 80 5.00 8.80 12.01
N ARG A 81 5.12 9.79 12.90
CA ARG A 81 6.09 10.87 12.71
C ARG A 81 7.48 10.22 12.63
N ARG A 82 8.23 10.52 11.57
CA ARG A 82 9.68 10.25 11.52
C ARG A 82 10.25 10.68 12.87
N ALA A 83 10.90 9.77 13.59
CA ALA A 83 11.76 10.17 14.69
C ALA A 83 12.80 11.12 14.09
N GLU A 84 12.80 12.38 14.52
CA GLU A 84 13.87 13.31 14.13
C GLU A 84 15.20 12.70 14.60
N PRO A 85 16.27 12.78 13.78
CA PRO A 85 17.59 12.40 14.27
C PRO A 85 17.97 13.36 15.40
N LEU A 86 18.38 12.80 16.54
CA LEU A 86 18.97 13.53 17.67
C LEU A 86 20.28 14.23 17.26
#